data_AF-A0A7R9V8X3-F1
#
_entry.id   AF-A0A7R9V8X3-F1
#
_cell.length_a   1.000
_cell.length_b   1.000
_cell.length_c   1.000
_cell.angle_alpha   90.00
_cell.angle_beta   90.00
_cell.angle_gamma   90.00
#
_symmetry.space_group_name_H-M   'P 1'
#
loop_
_entity.id
_entity.type
_entity.pdbx_description
1 polymer ?
#
loop_
_entity_poly.entity_id
_entity_poly.type
_entity_poly.pdbx_seq_one_letter_code
_entity_poly.pdbx_strand_id
1 'polypeptide(L)'
;RTAQPGGAAALVALLLDPLAGALHTAVVGPCGFVLLRPNAAAREMDVASAWRPYVSPAARTRHVASPDVRPLLGGDDPSAAYEEQLLVQPGDLLVAGTHGLFDMVWFHGPTSTNLRRELFQLQDSGPSRTPAAALAHQLASLADSVAAGNISSSPLAQQLAREGRSLSPVQDVGDVAVVCAWVM
;
A
#
# COMPACT_ATOMS: atom_id res chain seq x y z
N ARG A 1 -17.21 -29.95 6.11
CA ARG A 1 -16.27 -28.84 5.85
C ARG A 1 -16.67 -27.69 6.74
N THR A 2 -15.98 -27.50 7.87
CA THR A 2 -16.20 -26.38 8.78
C THR A 2 -15.62 -25.12 8.15
N ALA A 3 -16.43 -24.08 7.99
CA ALA A 3 -15.96 -22.77 7.56
C ALA A 3 -14.94 -22.27 8.59
N GLN A 4 -13.73 -21.91 8.16
CA GLN A 4 -12.81 -21.18 9.01
C GLN A 4 -13.44 -19.82 9.35
N PRO A 5 -13.40 -19.35 10.61
CA PRO A 5 -13.88 -18.02 10.93
C PRO A 5 -13.03 -17.00 10.18
N GLY A 6 -13.68 -16.20 9.33
CA GLY A 6 -13.00 -15.18 8.53
C GLY A 6 -12.64 -13.97 9.38
N GLY A 7 -11.35 -13.76 9.62
CA GLY A 7 -10.82 -12.47 10.06
C GLY A 7 -10.63 -11.53 8.86
N ALA A 8 -10.86 -10.23 9.03
CA ALA A 8 -10.46 -9.25 8.03
C ALA A 8 -8.94 -9.04 8.15
N ALA A 9 -8.21 -9.33 7.08
CA ALA A 9 -6.75 -9.45 7.11
C ALA A 9 -6.04 -8.14 7.53
N ALA A 10 -6.60 -6.96 7.27
CA ALA A 10 -6.02 -5.68 7.68
C ALA A 10 -6.97 -4.50 7.47
N LEU A 11 -6.74 -3.41 8.20
CA LEU A 11 -7.47 -2.14 8.09
C LEU A 11 -6.48 -1.02 7.77
N VAL A 12 -6.83 -0.18 6.79
CA VAL A 12 -6.27 1.16 6.60
C VAL A 12 -7.45 2.12 6.64
N ALA A 13 -7.54 2.93 7.68
CA ALA A 13 -8.49 4.03 7.76
C ALA A 13 -7.78 5.33 7.36
N LEU A 14 -8.37 6.05 6.42
CA LEU A 14 -7.85 7.31 5.88
C LEU A 14 -8.93 8.36 6.00
N LEU A 15 -8.69 9.37 6.83
CA LEU A 15 -9.61 10.50 7.01
C LEU A 15 -8.90 11.78 6.62
N LEU A 16 -9.39 12.42 5.56
CA LEU A 16 -8.93 13.73 5.14
C LEU A 16 -9.72 14.80 5.89
N ASP A 17 -9.02 15.64 6.66
CA ASP A 17 -9.52 16.90 7.17
C ASP A 17 -9.19 18.01 6.16
N PRO A 18 -10.17 18.46 5.35
CA PRO A 18 -9.94 19.47 4.32
C PRO A 18 -9.69 20.86 4.91
N LEU A 19 -10.09 21.12 6.16
CA LEU A 19 -9.88 22.42 6.81
C LEU A 19 -8.46 22.53 7.36
N ALA A 20 -7.94 21.44 7.92
CA ALA A 20 -6.57 21.37 8.42
C ALA A 20 -5.54 21.04 7.34
N GLY A 21 -5.97 20.59 6.15
CA GLY A 21 -5.06 20.05 5.12
C GLY A 21 -4.31 18.81 5.63
N ALA A 22 -4.97 18.01 6.46
CA ALA A 22 -4.36 16.90 7.16
C ALA A 22 -5.02 15.57 6.80
N LEU A 23 -4.22 14.57 6.53
CA LEU A 23 -4.64 13.18 6.39
C LEU A 23 -4.31 12.43 7.67
N HIS A 24 -5.35 11.95 8.35
CA HIS A 24 -5.23 11.05 9.48
C HIS A 24 -5.26 9.61 8.96
N THR A 25 -4.26 8.84 9.36
CA THR A 25 -4.09 7.45 8.96
C THR A 25 -4.11 6.56 10.20
N ALA A 26 -4.79 5.43 10.13
CA ALA A 26 -4.72 4.37 11.13
C ALA A 26 -4.58 3.03 10.42
N VAL A 27 -3.54 2.26 10.74
CA VAL A 27 -3.21 1.01 10.05
C VAL A 27 -3.05 -0.15 11.03
N VAL A 28 -3.73 -1.26 10.76
CA VAL A 28 -3.52 -2.53 11.45
C VAL A 28 -3.36 -3.66 10.43
N GLY A 29 -2.32 -4.48 10.61
CA GLY A 29 -2.04 -5.65 9.77
C GLY A 29 -1.28 -5.33 8.47
N PRO A 30 -1.30 -6.22 7.48
CA PRO A 30 -0.49 -6.15 6.26
C PRO A 30 -0.94 -5.15 5.17
N CYS A 31 -1.92 -4.28 5.39
CA CYS A 31 -2.25 -3.24 4.41
C CYS A 31 -1.35 -2.02 4.59
N GLY A 32 -1.14 -1.19 3.57
CA GLY A 32 -0.30 0.01 3.71
C GLY A 32 -0.79 1.19 2.89
N PHE A 33 -0.02 2.27 2.96
CA PHE A 33 -0.24 3.44 2.12
C PHE A 33 1.09 4.10 1.74
N VAL A 34 1.05 4.88 0.66
CA VAL A 34 2.10 5.81 0.28
C VAL A 34 1.46 7.13 -0.14
N LEU A 35 2.01 8.22 0.37
CA LEU A 35 1.70 9.58 -0.06
C LEU A 35 2.81 10.04 -1.00
N LEU A 36 2.42 10.32 -2.23
CA LEU A 36 3.31 10.75 -3.31
C LEU A 36 3.07 12.23 -3.60
N ARG A 37 4.14 13.03 -3.69
CA ARG A 37 4.07 14.47 -3.94
C ARG A 37 4.74 14.84 -5.26
N PRO A 38 4.12 15.64 -6.12
CA PRO A 38 4.76 16.09 -7.36
C PRO A 38 6.03 16.89 -7.08
N ASN A 39 7.14 16.50 -7.71
CA ASN A 39 8.37 17.27 -7.75
C ASN A 39 8.63 17.75 -9.17
N ALA A 40 8.28 19.01 -9.45
CA ALA A 40 8.43 19.60 -10.77
C ALA A 40 9.89 19.70 -11.23
N ALA A 41 10.83 19.91 -10.30
CA ALA A 41 12.25 20.02 -10.64
C ALA A 41 12.83 18.67 -11.11
N ALA A 42 12.43 17.58 -10.48
CA ALA A 42 12.85 16.23 -10.83
C ALA A 42 11.95 15.56 -11.89
N ARG A 43 10.79 16.16 -12.20
CA ARG A 43 9.73 15.60 -13.06
C ARG A 43 9.31 14.19 -12.65
N GLU A 44 9.17 13.99 -11.34
CA GLU A 44 8.76 12.72 -10.73
C GLU A 44 7.94 12.95 -9.46
N MET A 45 7.24 11.91 -9.00
CA MET A 45 6.59 11.93 -7.70
C MET A 45 7.61 11.59 -6.59
N ASP A 46 7.77 12.44 -5.59
CA ASP A 46 8.52 12.14 -4.38
C ASP A 46 7.67 11.36 -3.38
N VAL A 47 8.30 10.52 -2.56
CA VAL A 47 7.63 9.84 -1.45
C VAL A 47 7.61 10.78 -0.25
N ALA A 48 6.47 11.40 0.02
CA ALA A 48 6.29 12.32 1.15
C ALA A 48 6.12 11.56 2.47
N SER A 49 5.38 10.45 2.45
CA SER A 49 5.28 9.51 3.57
C SER A 49 4.91 8.12 3.06
N ALA A 50 5.24 7.09 3.81
CA ALA A 50 4.83 5.73 3.51
C ALA A 50 4.74 4.90 4.79
N TRP A 51 3.65 4.15 4.93
CA TRP A 51 3.56 3.05 5.87
C TRP A 51 3.45 1.74 5.12
N ARG A 52 4.30 0.78 5.49
CA ARG A 52 4.26 -0.58 4.94
C ARG A 52 4.42 -1.59 6.06
N PRO A 53 3.82 -2.78 5.96
CA PRO A 53 4.05 -3.83 6.95
C PRO A 53 5.51 -4.32 6.97
N TYR A 54 6.31 -4.11 5.91
CA TYR A 54 7.67 -4.64 5.84
C TYR A 54 8.71 -3.92 6.69
N VAL A 55 8.35 -2.84 7.41
CA VAL A 55 9.26 -2.27 8.42
C VAL A 55 9.40 -3.20 9.64
N SER A 56 8.52 -4.20 9.77
CA SER A 56 8.61 -5.25 10.81
C SER A 56 8.08 -6.60 10.30
N PRO A 57 8.87 -7.69 10.31
CA PRO A 57 8.41 -9.03 9.94
C PRO A 57 7.12 -9.48 10.67
N ALA A 58 6.90 -8.99 11.89
CA ALA A 58 5.71 -9.27 12.67
C ALA A 58 4.43 -8.65 12.06
N ALA A 59 4.52 -7.56 11.30
CA ALA A 59 3.34 -6.89 10.76
C ALA A 59 2.67 -7.62 9.57
N ARG A 60 3.34 -8.60 8.97
CA ARG A 60 2.76 -9.45 7.91
C ARG A 60 1.76 -10.48 8.42
N THR A 61 1.90 -10.90 9.67
CA THR A 61 1.03 -11.92 10.30
C THR A 61 -0.04 -11.31 11.20
N ARG A 62 0.05 -10.00 11.44
CA ARG A 62 -0.94 -9.23 12.21
C ARG A 62 -2.23 -9.12 11.42
N HIS A 63 -3.35 -9.41 12.06
CA HIS A 63 -4.68 -9.25 11.49
C HIS A 63 -5.61 -8.71 12.56
N VAL A 64 -6.61 -7.92 12.17
CA VAL A 64 -7.60 -7.42 13.13
C VAL A 64 -8.60 -8.53 13.40
N ALA A 65 -8.77 -8.89 14.67
CA ALA A 65 -9.82 -9.80 15.11
C ALA A 65 -10.74 -9.06 16.08
N SER A 66 -12.05 -9.22 15.93
CA SER A 66 -12.96 -8.74 16.97
C SER A 66 -12.67 -9.45 18.30
N PRO A 67 -12.99 -8.83 19.44
CA PRO A 67 -12.69 -9.39 20.77
C PRO A 67 -13.17 -10.84 20.94
N ASP A 68 -14.30 -11.18 20.33
CA ASP A 68 -14.95 -12.49 20.43
C ASP A 68 -14.22 -13.60 19.65
N VAL A 69 -13.44 -13.24 18.63
CA VAL A 69 -12.77 -14.20 17.71
C VAL A 69 -11.26 -14.21 17.91
N ARG A 70 -10.71 -13.17 18.57
CA ARG A 70 -9.29 -13.04 18.92
C ARG A 70 -8.71 -14.25 19.68
N PRO A 71 -9.40 -14.86 20.68
CA PRO A 71 -8.88 -16.03 21.39
C PRO A 71 -8.73 -17.27 20.50
N LEU A 72 -9.42 -17.30 19.35
CA LEU A 72 -9.48 -18.44 18.44
C LEU A 72 -8.51 -18.32 17.27
N LEU A 73 -8.33 -17.10 16.75
CA LEU A 73 -7.52 -16.84 15.55
C LEU A 73 -6.17 -16.18 15.83
N GLY A 74 -6.00 -15.57 17.01
CA GLY A 74 -4.80 -14.84 17.39
C GLY A 74 -4.61 -13.57 16.56
N GLY A 75 -5.37 -12.50 16.85
CA GLY A 75 -5.30 -11.22 16.15
C GLY A 75 -4.96 -10.03 17.04
N ASP A 76 -4.65 -8.90 16.42
CA ASP A 76 -4.37 -7.63 17.09
C ASP A 76 -5.66 -6.90 17.46
N ASP A 77 -5.59 -6.13 18.54
CA ASP A 77 -6.62 -5.17 18.92
C ASP A 77 -6.62 -3.99 17.94
N PRO A 78 -7.77 -3.46 17.51
CA PRO A 78 -7.82 -2.19 16.78
C PRO A 78 -7.07 -1.05 17.47
N SER A 79 -6.97 -1.07 18.81
CA SER A 79 -6.19 -0.09 19.58
C SER A 79 -4.67 -0.20 19.36
N ALA A 80 -4.19 -1.25 18.70
CA ALA A 80 -2.80 -1.42 18.32
C ALA A 80 -2.47 -0.81 16.94
N ALA A 81 -3.42 -0.05 16.37
CA ALA A 81 -3.22 0.65 15.12
C ALA A 81 -1.99 1.57 15.19
N TYR A 82 -1.21 1.54 14.12
CA TYR A 82 -0.26 2.61 13.86
C TYR A 82 -1.06 3.82 13.39
N GLU A 83 -0.98 4.91 14.13
CA GLU A 83 -1.65 6.17 13.80
C GLU A 83 -0.62 7.23 13.42
N GLU A 84 -0.91 7.96 12.35
CA GLU A 84 -0.08 9.07 11.90
C GLU A 84 -0.93 10.15 11.25
N GLN A 85 -0.57 11.42 11.49
CA GLN A 85 -1.15 12.58 10.85
C GLN A 85 -0.15 13.16 9.84
N LEU A 86 -0.58 13.31 8.60
CA LEU A 86 0.23 13.78 7.49
C LEU A 86 -0.31 15.09 6.94
N LEU A 87 0.57 16.06 6.71
CA LEU A 87 0.18 17.27 5.97
C LEU A 87 0.15 16.97 4.47
N VAL A 88 -1.02 17.15 3.88
CA VAL A 88 -1.23 16.96 2.44
C VAL A 88 -1.24 18.29 1.70
N GLN A 89 -0.86 18.25 0.44
CA GLN A 89 -0.83 19.40 -0.46
C GLN A 89 -1.64 19.12 -1.72
N PRO A 90 -2.24 20.15 -2.34
CA PRO A 90 -2.87 19.99 -3.65
C PRO A 90 -1.90 19.34 -4.65
N GLY A 91 -2.39 18.32 -5.33
CA GLY A 91 -1.60 17.50 -6.23
C GLY A 91 -0.94 16.29 -5.60
N ASP A 92 -0.96 16.12 -4.27
CA ASP A 92 -0.54 14.85 -3.67
C ASP A 92 -1.42 13.70 -4.17
N LEU A 93 -0.80 12.52 -4.32
CA LEU A 93 -1.45 11.26 -4.64
C LEU A 93 -1.32 10.32 -3.45
N LEU A 94 -2.45 9.95 -2.87
CA LEU A 94 -2.54 8.88 -1.90
C LEU A 94 -2.79 7.57 -2.62
N VAL A 95 -1.95 6.56 -2.37
CA VAL A 95 -2.17 5.17 -2.78
C VAL A 95 -2.23 4.31 -1.53
N ALA A 96 -3.34 3.64 -1.29
CA ALA A 96 -3.51 2.66 -0.23
C ALA A 96 -3.84 1.29 -0.83
N GLY A 97 -3.48 0.23 -0.13
CA GLY A 97 -3.76 -1.10 -0.63
C GLY A 97 -3.37 -2.22 0.32
N THR A 98 -3.64 -3.45 -0.10
CA THR A 98 -3.23 -4.67 0.61
C THR A 98 -1.73 -4.94 0.42
N HIS A 99 -1.18 -5.86 1.22
CA HIS A 99 0.18 -6.35 1.00
C HIS A 99 0.40 -6.87 -0.41
N GLY A 100 -0.59 -7.49 -1.06
CA GLY A 100 -0.48 -7.95 -2.45
C GLY A 100 0.00 -6.84 -3.40
N LEU A 101 -0.44 -5.59 -3.22
CA LEU A 101 0.08 -4.44 -3.97
C LEU A 101 1.55 -4.16 -3.61
N PHE A 102 1.84 -3.98 -2.33
CA PHE A 102 3.14 -3.49 -1.87
C PHE A 102 4.24 -4.55 -1.91
N ASP A 103 3.87 -5.83 -1.95
CA ASP A 103 4.74 -6.98 -2.21
C ASP A 103 5.23 -6.99 -3.66
N MET A 104 4.43 -6.45 -4.60
CA MET A 104 4.70 -6.50 -6.04
C MET A 104 5.20 -5.18 -6.62
N VAL A 105 4.77 -4.04 -6.07
CA VAL A 105 5.01 -2.71 -6.66
C VAL A 105 5.92 -1.85 -5.78
N TRP A 106 7.02 -1.38 -6.38
CA TRP A 106 7.95 -0.42 -5.80
C TRP A 106 7.41 1.00 -5.95
N PHE A 107 7.13 1.68 -4.82
CA PHE A 107 6.84 3.13 -4.84
C PHE A 107 7.96 3.97 -4.22
N HIS A 108 9.03 3.36 -3.70
CA HIS A 108 10.17 4.06 -3.12
C HIS A 108 11.48 3.46 -3.61
N GLY A 109 12.58 4.19 -3.39
CA GLY A 109 13.92 3.75 -3.77
C GLY A 109 14.16 3.80 -5.29
N PRO A 110 15.38 3.46 -5.73
CA PRO A 110 15.82 3.67 -7.12
C PRO A 110 15.02 2.85 -8.13
N THR A 111 14.55 1.66 -7.75
CA THR A 111 13.74 0.76 -8.60
C THR A 111 12.34 1.33 -8.93
N SER A 112 11.83 2.28 -8.15
CA SER A 112 10.53 2.91 -8.37
C SER A 112 10.55 4.10 -9.32
N THR A 113 11.73 4.56 -9.76
CA THR A 113 11.90 5.85 -10.47
C THR A 113 11.03 5.96 -11.73
N ASN A 114 10.95 4.90 -12.55
CA ASN A 114 10.13 4.92 -13.76
C ASN A 114 8.64 5.06 -13.43
N LEU A 115 8.15 4.29 -12.45
CA LEU A 115 6.77 4.40 -11.98
C LEU A 115 6.49 5.81 -11.44
N ARG A 116 7.37 6.36 -10.59
CA ARG A 116 7.19 7.71 -10.02
C ARG A 116 7.17 8.80 -11.08
N ARG A 117 7.93 8.66 -12.18
CA ARG A 117 7.88 9.57 -13.33
C ARG A 117 6.61 9.43 -14.14
N GLU A 118 6.14 8.21 -14.35
CA GLU A 118 4.88 7.95 -15.05
C GLU A 118 3.70 8.52 -14.27
N LEU A 119 3.63 8.29 -12.96
CA LEU A 119 2.62 8.87 -12.07
C LEU A 119 2.62 10.40 -12.11
N PHE A 120 3.81 11.02 -12.18
CA PHE A 120 3.94 12.47 -12.32
C PHE A 120 3.34 12.97 -13.64
N GLN A 121 3.60 12.28 -14.76
CA GLN A 121 3.04 12.64 -16.07
C GLN A 121 1.51 12.51 -16.09
N LEU A 122 0.97 11.46 -15.47
CA LEU A 122 -0.49 11.24 -15.36
C LEU A 122 -1.16 12.31 -14.49
N GLN A 123 -0.43 12.90 -13.54
CA GLN A 123 -0.88 14.04 -12.76
C GLN A 123 -0.88 15.34 -13.55
N ASP A 124 0.20 15.60 -14.29
CA ASP A 124 0.50 16.85 -15.02
C ASP A 124 -0.26 16.97 -16.35
N SER A 125 -1.14 16.01 -16.65
CA SER A 125 -1.98 15.96 -17.87
C SER A 125 -3.07 17.06 -17.92
N GLY A 126 -3.02 18.07 -17.05
CA GLY A 126 -3.94 19.20 -16.99
C GLY A 126 -5.40 18.80 -16.77
N PRO A 127 -6.38 19.35 -17.52
CA PRO A 127 -7.80 18.99 -17.37
C PRO A 127 -8.11 17.52 -17.69
N SER A 128 -7.13 16.78 -18.22
CA SER A 128 -7.22 15.35 -18.54
C SER A 128 -6.48 14.47 -17.51
N ARG A 129 -6.28 14.94 -16.28
CA ARG A 129 -5.70 14.12 -15.19
C ARG A 129 -6.37 12.75 -15.15
N THR A 130 -5.54 11.71 -15.08
CA THR A 130 -6.03 10.33 -15.01
C THR A 130 -6.95 10.14 -13.80
N PRO A 131 -8.18 9.63 -13.99
CA PRO A 131 -9.09 9.36 -12.89
C PRO A 131 -8.45 8.41 -11.87
N ALA A 132 -8.61 8.71 -10.58
CA ALA A 132 -7.97 7.91 -9.53
C ALA A 132 -8.38 6.43 -9.58
N ALA A 133 -9.62 6.13 -9.97
CA ALA A 133 -10.09 4.75 -10.17
C ALA A 133 -9.35 4.02 -11.32
N ALA A 134 -9.07 4.73 -12.43
CA ALA A 134 -8.30 4.16 -13.54
C ALA A 134 -6.86 3.89 -13.10
N LEU A 135 -6.27 4.79 -12.33
CA LEU A 135 -4.94 4.60 -11.76
C LEU A 135 -4.89 3.41 -10.78
N ALA A 136 -5.88 3.28 -9.89
CA ALA A 136 -5.98 2.15 -8.98
C ALA A 136 -6.05 0.82 -9.73
N HIS A 137 -6.83 0.76 -10.81
CA HIS A 137 -6.89 -0.42 -11.68
C HIS A 137 -5.54 -0.72 -12.34
N GLN A 138 -4.86 0.28 -12.90
CA GLN A 138 -3.54 0.11 -13.51
C GLN A 138 -2.49 -0.40 -12.53
N LEU A 139 -2.49 0.12 -11.29
CA LEU A 139 -1.59 -0.36 -10.23
C LEU A 139 -1.91 -1.80 -9.82
N ALA A 140 -3.19 -2.17 -9.75
CA ALA A 140 -3.60 -3.55 -9.48
C ALA A 140 -3.13 -4.50 -10.61
N SER A 141 -3.36 -4.13 -11.88
CA SER A 141 -2.90 -4.92 -13.03
C SER A 141 -1.37 -5.02 -13.12
N LEU A 142 -0.64 -3.97 -12.71
CA LEU A 142 0.81 -4.01 -12.59
C LEU A 142 1.24 -5.03 -11.54
N ALA A 143 0.60 -5.02 -10.36
CA ALA A 143 0.88 -6.00 -9.30
C ALA A 143 0.64 -7.44 -9.77
N ASP A 144 -0.49 -7.70 -10.44
CA ASP A 144 -0.82 -9.01 -11.00
C ASP A 144 0.19 -9.46 -12.06
N SER A 145 0.62 -8.53 -12.92
CA SER A 145 1.61 -8.82 -13.97
C SER A 145 2.97 -9.18 -13.37
N VAL A 146 3.39 -8.50 -12.30
CA VAL A 146 4.63 -8.85 -11.58
C VAL A 146 4.48 -10.21 -10.90
N ALA A 147 3.35 -10.46 -10.22
CA ALA A 147 3.08 -11.74 -9.56
C ALA A 147 3.11 -12.91 -10.55
N ALA A 148 2.57 -12.74 -11.76
CA ALA A 148 2.51 -13.79 -12.78
C ALA A 148 3.83 -14.01 -13.54
N GLY A 149 4.61 -12.96 -13.78
CA GLY A 149 5.72 -13.01 -14.74
C GLY A 149 7.11 -12.67 -14.21
N ASN A 150 7.22 -11.88 -13.13
CA ASN A 150 8.52 -11.34 -12.70
C ASN A 150 8.65 -11.23 -11.17
N ILE A 151 8.01 -12.15 -10.45
CA ILE A 151 7.90 -12.12 -8.99
C ILE A 151 9.27 -12.12 -8.30
N SER A 152 10.31 -12.68 -8.91
CA SER A 152 11.69 -12.68 -8.38
C SER A 152 12.32 -11.28 -8.28
N SER A 153 11.80 -10.30 -9.02
CA SER A 153 12.23 -8.89 -8.98
C SER A 153 11.37 -7.99 -8.07
N SER A 154 10.34 -8.58 -7.46
CA SER A 154 9.38 -7.87 -6.63
C SER A 154 9.99 -7.38 -5.30
N PRO A 155 9.38 -6.35 -4.66
CA PRO A 155 9.67 -5.99 -3.27
C PRO A 155 9.71 -7.18 -2.31
N LEU A 156 8.73 -8.07 -2.43
CA LEU A 156 8.63 -9.28 -1.62
C LEU A 156 9.84 -10.19 -1.80
N ALA A 157 10.23 -10.50 -3.02
CA ALA A 157 11.35 -11.41 -3.29
C ALA A 157 12.66 -10.85 -2.73
N GLN A 158 12.90 -9.54 -2.89
CA GLN A 158 14.08 -8.90 -2.32
C GLN A 158 14.07 -8.96 -0.79
N GLN A 159 12.90 -8.76 -0.17
CA GLN A 159 12.77 -8.83 1.28
C GLN A 159 13.01 -10.26 1.80
N LEU A 160 12.38 -11.27 1.20
CA LEU A 160 12.60 -12.67 1.59
C LEU A 160 14.05 -13.09 1.43
N ALA A 161 14.73 -12.64 0.37
CA ALA A 161 16.16 -12.88 0.20
C ALA A 161 17.00 -12.28 1.34
N ARG A 162 16.67 -11.08 1.82
CA ARG A 162 17.33 -10.45 2.99
C ARG A 162 17.06 -11.22 4.29
N GLU A 163 15.91 -11.85 4.40
CA GLU A 163 15.52 -12.72 5.52
C GLU A 163 16.10 -14.14 5.42
N GLY A 164 16.81 -14.47 4.33
CA GLY A 164 17.31 -15.83 4.08
C GLY A 164 16.20 -16.84 3.78
N ARG A 165 15.05 -16.37 3.32
CA ARG A 165 13.86 -17.18 3.02
C ARG A 165 13.66 -17.34 1.52
N SER A 166 13.14 -18.49 1.11
CA SER A 166 12.73 -18.74 -0.28
C SER A 166 11.33 -18.20 -0.52
N LEU A 167 11.12 -17.63 -1.71
CA LEU A 167 9.81 -17.21 -2.20
C LEU A 167 8.97 -18.42 -2.60
N SER A 168 7.74 -18.47 -2.11
CA SER A 168 6.70 -19.43 -2.47
C SER A 168 5.53 -18.67 -3.10
N PRO A 169 5.41 -18.62 -4.45
CA PRO A 169 4.37 -17.84 -5.11
C PRO A 169 2.94 -18.22 -4.71
N VAL A 170 2.72 -19.47 -4.29
CA VAL A 170 1.41 -19.97 -3.86
C VAL A 170 1.03 -19.48 -2.45
N GLN A 171 2.01 -19.18 -1.61
CA GLN A 171 1.79 -18.82 -0.20
C GLN A 171 2.02 -17.34 0.08
N ASP A 172 2.92 -16.70 -0.68
CA ASP A 172 3.39 -15.36 -0.39
C ASP A 172 2.72 -14.27 -1.25
N VAL A 173 2.07 -14.63 -2.37
CA VAL A 173 1.28 -13.68 -3.17
C VAL A 173 -0.11 -13.54 -2.56
N GLY A 174 -0.41 -12.35 -2.07
CA GLY A 174 -1.73 -12.01 -1.52
C GLY A 174 -2.64 -11.35 -2.54
N ASP A 175 -3.94 -11.31 -2.22
CA ASP A 175 -4.93 -10.57 -2.99
C ASP A 175 -4.58 -9.08 -3.09
N VAL A 176 -4.85 -8.48 -4.25
CA VAL A 176 -4.57 -7.08 -4.54
C VAL A 176 -5.85 -6.25 -4.43
N ALA A 177 -5.87 -5.31 -3.50
CA ALA A 177 -6.84 -4.22 -3.49
C ALA A 177 -6.08 -2.89 -3.44
N VAL A 178 -6.54 -1.92 -4.24
CA VAL A 178 -5.90 -0.62 -4.40
C VAL A 178 -6.94 0.47 -4.33
N VAL A 179 -6.65 1.51 -3.56
CA VAL A 179 -7.40 2.77 -3.51
C VAL A 179 -6.43 3.89 -3.85
N CYS A 180 -6.78 4.71 -4.83
CA CYS A 180 -6.05 5.93 -5.16
C CYS A 180 -6.94 7.14 -4.89
N ALA A 181 -6.35 8.22 -4.39
CA ALA A 181 -7.03 9.50 -4.24
C ALA A 181 -6.07 10.64 -4.55
N TRP A 182 -6.52 11.58 -5.38
CA TRP A 182 -5.84 12.83 -5.61
C TRP A 182 -6.28 13.86 -4.57
N VAL A 183 -5.33 14.55 -3.96
CA VAL A 183 -5.61 15.73 -3.14
C VAL A 183 -5.80 16.91 -4.09
N MET A 184 -6.95 17.60 -3.96
CA MET A 184 -7.33 18.75 -4.78
C MET A 184 -7.34 20.02 -3.96
#